data_AF-A0A1Y5DE26-F1
#
_entry.id   AF-A0A1Y5DE26-F1
#
_cell.length_a   1.000
_cell.length_b   1.000
_cell.length_c   1.000
_cell.angle_alpha   90.00
_cell.angle_beta   90.00
_cell.angle_gamma   90.00
#
_symmetry.space_group_name_H-M   'P 1'
#
loop_
_entity.id
_entity.type
_entity.pdbx_description
1 polymer ?
#
loop_
_entity_poly.entity_id
_entity_poly.type
_entity_poly.pdbx_seq_one_letter_code
_entity_poly.pdbx_strand_id
1 'polypeptide(L)'
;MTPIWILLAIAYILGLFWIARWGDKEDPKIKKLTRHPLVYSLSLAIYCTAWTFYGAVGEAARFGWSYLPIILGPVLLYLFAFPFLKKITFVSHKQNITSIADFISSRYGKRPLTAPLVIMIAMLAIIPYISLQLKAIGSNFSLFVNQEGV
;
A
#
# COMPACT_ATOMS: atom_id res chain seq x y z
N MET A 1 9.52 27.20 7.81
CA MET A 1 9.74 25.79 8.19
C MET A 1 10.88 25.67 9.19
N THR A 2 10.57 25.40 10.45
CA THR A 2 11.59 25.27 11.52
C THR A 2 12.48 24.04 11.28
N PRO A 3 13.82 24.15 11.44
CA PRO A 3 14.78 23.06 11.16
C PRO A 3 14.51 21.76 11.94
N ILE A 4 13.78 21.87 13.06
CA ILE A 4 13.29 20.74 13.86
C ILE A 4 12.45 19.74 13.05
N TRP A 5 11.60 20.20 12.13
CA TRP A 5 10.72 19.31 11.35
C TRP A 5 11.49 18.50 10.32
N ILE A 6 12.50 19.12 9.71
CA ILE A 6 13.38 18.46 8.75
C ILE A 6 14.20 17.38 9.46
N LEU A 7 14.75 17.69 10.63
CA LEU A 7 15.51 16.74 11.44
C LEU A 7 14.62 15.56 11.87
N LEU A 8 13.40 15.84 12.31
CA LEU A 8 12.42 14.80 12.66
C LEU A 8 12.08 13.89 11.46
N ALA A 9 11.87 14.46 10.27
CA ALA A 9 11.58 13.69 9.06
C ALA A 9 12.76 12.79 8.65
N ILE A 10 14.00 13.30 8.72
CA ILE A 10 15.20 12.51 8.45
C ILE A 10 15.35 11.39 9.48
N ALA A 11 15.20 11.69 10.77
CA ALA A 11 15.26 10.69 11.84
C ALA A 11 14.21 9.59 11.65
N TYR A 12 13.00 9.95 11.25
CA TYR A 12 11.92 9.01 10.96
C TYR A 12 12.29 8.07 9.79
N ILE A 13 12.77 8.60 8.66
CA ILE A 13 13.17 7.79 7.50
C ILE A 13 14.33 6.86 7.85
N LEU A 14 15.34 7.36 8.57
CA LEU A 14 16.46 6.54 9.04
C LEU A 14 15.99 5.44 9.99
N GLY A 15 15.04 5.73 10.88
CA GLY A 15 14.40 4.75 11.75
C GLY A 15 13.70 3.64 10.97
N LEU A 16 12.89 4.00 9.96
CA LEU A 16 12.24 3.02 9.09
C LEU A 16 13.26 2.15 8.32
N PHE A 17 14.32 2.76 7.79
CA PHE A 17 15.37 2.04 7.08
C PHE A 17 16.14 1.09 8.01
N TRP A 18 16.42 1.52 9.24
CA TRP A 18 17.00 0.66 10.27
C TRP A 18 16.09 -0.54 10.55
N ILE A 19 14.80 -0.31 10.77
CA ILE A 19 13.82 -1.38 11.03
C ILE A 19 13.79 -2.38 9.87
N ALA A 20 13.77 -1.90 8.63
CA ALA A 20 13.84 -2.77 7.44
C ALA A 20 15.12 -3.61 7.43
N ARG A 21 16.28 -2.97 7.60
CA ARG A 21 17.58 -3.66 7.67
C ARG A 21 17.65 -4.67 8.81
N TRP A 22 17.03 -4.38 9.95
CA TRP A 22 16.96 -5.30 11.08
C TRP A 22 16.04 -6.48 10.79
N GLY A 23 14.90 -6.26 10.14
CA GLY A 23 13.95 -7.29 9.74
C GLY A 23 14.48 -8.28 8.71
N ASP A 24 15.43 -7.85 7.86
CA ASP A 24 16.07 -8.70 6.83
C ASP A 24 17.18 -9.61 7.36
N LYS A 25 17.56 -9.47 8.63
CA LYS A 25 18.59 -10.32 9.23
C LYS A 25 18.12 -11.78 9.29
N GLU A 26 19.03 -12.70 8.99
CA GLU A 26 18.73 -14.13 8.98
C GLU A 26 18.65 -14.80 10.37
N ASP A 27 18.46 -14.01 11.43
CA ASP A 27 18.34 -14.52 12.79
C ASP A 27 16.99 -15.25 12.98
N PRO A 28 16.99 -16.49 13.51
CA PRO A 28 15.76 -17.25 13.75
C PRO A 28 14.75 -16.54 14.66
N LYS A 29 15.19 -15.72 15.62
CA LYS A 29 14.29 -14.93 16.49
C LYS A 29 13.58 -13.83 15.71
N ILE A 30 14.32 -13.16 14.81
CA ILE A 30 13.78 -12.10 13.95
C ILE A 30 12.82 -12.70 12.92
N LYS A 31 13.19 -13.81 12.28
CA LYS A 31 12.29 -14.54 11.36
C LYS A 31 10.99 -14.97 12.03
N LYS A 32 11.02 -15.38 13.31
CA LYS A 32 9.80 -15.72 14.07
C LYS A 32 8.90 -14.50 14.28
N LEU A 33 9.49 -13.34 14.56
CA LEU A 33 8.74 -12.09 14.74
C LEU A 33 8.15 -11.59 13.41
N THR A 34 8.95 -11.53 12.34
CA THR A 34 8.50 -11.05 11.01
C THR A 34 7.40 -11.94 10.42
N ARG A 35 7.40 -13.24 10.73
CA ARG A 35 6.35 -14.19 10.33
C ARG A 35 5.16 -14.27 11.30
N HIS A 36 5.17 -13.47 12.37
CA HIS A 36 4.09 -13.49 13.35
C HIS A 36 2.79 -12.97 12.73
N PRO A 37 1.62 -13.60 13.00
CA PRO A 37 0.34 -13.18 12.43
C PRO A 37 0.00 -11.70 12.66
N LEU A 38 0.39 -11.16 13.82
CA LEU A 38 0.18 -9.73 14.11
C LEU A 38 0.93 -8.80 13.15
N VAL A 39 2.16 -9.15 12.75
CA VAL A 39 2.93 -8.35 11.80
C VAL A 39 2.26 -8.40 10.42
N TYR A 40 1.74 -9.57 10.03
CA TYR A 40 0.95 -9.71 8.81
C TYR A 40 -0.36 -8.90 8.86
N SER A 41 -1.06 -8.88 9.98
CA SER A 41 -2.27 -8.05 10.14
C SER A 41 -1.95 -6.56 10.16
N LEU A 42 -0.83 -6.15 10.75
CA LEU A 42 -0.40 -4.75 10.75
C LEU A 42 0.07 -4.29 9.37
N SER A 43 0.64 -5.16 8.54
CA SER A 43 1.07 -4.79 7.19
C SER A 43 -0.10 -4.46 6.26
N LEU A 44 -1.30 -4.96 6.52
CA LEU A 44 -2.53 -4.54 5.84
C LEU A 44 -2.82 -3.04 5.97
N ALA A 45 -2.26 -2.36 6.98
CA ALA A 45 -2.37 -0.92 7.14
C ALA A 45 -1.81 -0.13 5.94
N ILE A 46 -1.03 -0.78 5.05
CA ILE A 46 -0.63 -0.20 3.76
C ILE A 46 -1.82 0.24 2.89
N TYR A 47 -3.00 -0.31 3.13
CA TYR A 47 -4.24 0.15 2.51
C TYR A 47 -4.56 1.62 2.85
N CYS A 48 -4.23 2.06 4.06
CA CYS A 48 -4.44 3.43 4.55
C CYS A 48 -3.34 4.37 4.04
N THR A 49 -3.41 4.70 2.75
CA THR A 49 -2.43 5.59 2.09
C THR A 49 -2.74 7.08 2.30
N ALA A 50 -1.85 7.94 1.80
CA ALA A 50 -2.07 9.38 1.71
C ALA A 50 -3.42 9.75 1.05
N TRP A 51 -3.89 8.94 0.08
CA TRP A 51 -5.20 9.14 -0.54
C TRP A 51 -6.35 8.97 0.47
N THR A 52 -6.25 8.03 1.40
CA THR A 52 -7.27 7.86 2.45
C THR A 52 -7.29 9.07 3.37
N PHE A 53 -6.13 9.63 3.71
CA PHE A 53 -6.06 10.80 4.58
C PHE A 53 -6.54 12.09 3.89
N TYR A 54 -5.94 12.45 2.76
CA TYR A 54 -6.28 13.70 2.07
C TYR A 54 -7.58 13.61 1.27
N GLY A 55 -7.86 12.46 0.66
CA GLY A 55 -9.03 12.24 -0.17
C GLY A 55 -10.30 12.00 0.65
N ALA A 56 -10.27 11.12 1.66
CA ALA A 56 -11.50 10.81 2.41
C ALA A 56 -11.97 12.01 3.25
N VAL A 57 -11.06 12.82 3.79
CA VAL A 57 -11.43 14.04 4.52
C VAL A 57 -12.05 15.08 3.57
N GLY A 58 -11.46 15.27 2.39
CA GLY A 58 -12.01 16.17 1.37
C GLY A 58 -13.37 15.71 0.84
N GLU A 59 -13.53 14.40 0.65
CA GLU A 59 -14.79 13.77 0.22
C GLU A 59 -15.85 13.89 1.32
N ALA A 60 -15.50 13.68 2.57
CA ALA A 60 -16.41 13.87 3.70
C ALA A 60 -16.88 15.32 3.84
N ALA A 61 -15.97 16.28 3.63
CA ALA A 61 -16.31 17.71 3.66
C ALA A 61 -17.26 18.14 2.53
N ARG A 62 -17.19 17.50 1.35
CA ARG A 62 -17.99 17.87 0.17
C ARG A 62 -19.28 17.05 0.01
N PHE A 63 -19.21 15.75 0.28
CA PHE A 63 -20.26 14.78 -0.04
C PHE A 63 -20.67 13.93 1.18
N GLY A 64 -20.12 14.19 2.37
CA GLY A 64 -20.53 13.55 3.62
C GLY A 64 -20.13 12.08 3.70
N TRP A 65 -21.09 11.17 3.50
CA TRP A 65 -20.92 9.74 3.81
C TRP A 65 -20.33 8.92 2.64
N SER A 66 -19.99 9.57 1.52
CA SER A 66 -19.48 8.92 0.31
C SER A 66 -18.15 8.18 0.49
N TYR A 67 -17.41 8.43 1.56
CA TYR A 67 -16.15 7.74 1.88
C TYR A 67 -16.37 6.37 2.58
N LEU A 68 -17.56 6.09 3.12
CA LEU A 68 -17.81 4.84 3.85
C LEU A 68 -17.65 3.58 3.00
N PRO A 69 -18.17 3.51 1.76
CA PRO A 69 -18.03 2.31 0.94
C PRO A 69 -16.58 1.90 0.70
N ILE A 70 -15.65 2.86 0.58
CA ILE A 70 -14.24 2.54 0.37
C ILE A 70 -13.56 1.99 1.63
N ILE A 71 -13.99 2.41 2.83
CA ILE A 71 -13.47 1.86 4.08
C ILE A 71 -14.15 0.52 4.43
N LEU A 72 -15.47 0.41 4.21
CA LEU A 72 -16.24 -0.80 4.51
C LEU A 72 -15.95 -1.94 3.53
N GLY A 73 -15.65 -1.64 2.26
CA GLY A 73 -15.38 -2.65 1.23
C GLY A 73 -14.33 -3.70 1.65
N PRO A 74 -13.11 -3.29 2.06
CA PRO A 74 -12.11 -4.20 2.59
C PRO A 74 -12.59 -5.00 3.81
N VAL A 75 -13.30 -4.36 4.74
CA VAL A 75 -13.83 -5.03 5.95
C VAL A 75 -14.79 -6.15 5.54
N LEU A 76 -15.74 -5.86 4.65
CA LEU A 76 -16.69 -6.85 4.14
C LEU A 76 -16.00 -7.95 3.35
N LEU A 77 -14.98 -7.62 2.56
CA LEU A 77 -14.19 -8.59 1.81
C LEU A 77 -13.47 -9.56 2.76
N TYR A 78 -12.85 -9.05 3.83
CA TYR A 78 -12.20 -9.90 4.84
C TYR A 78 -13.20 -10.70 5.67
N LEU A 79 -14.43 -10.22 5.89
CA LEU A 79 -15.47 -10.95 6.63
C LEU A 79 -16.10 -12.07 5.79
N PHE A 80 -16.50 -11.77 4.56
CA PHE A 80 -17.28 -12.70 3.73
C PHE A 80 -16.43 -13.51 2.74
N ALA A 81 -15.35 -12.93 2.22
CA ALA A 81 -14.49 -13.53 1.19
C ALA A 81 -13.13 -14.03 1.75
N PHE A 82 -13.00 -14.19 3.08
CA PHE A 82 -11.81 -14.79 3.68
C PHE A 82 -11.39 -16.14 3.08
N PRO A 83 -12.28 -17.15 2.89
CA PRO A 83 -11.86 -18.42 2.32
C PRO A 83 -11.35 -18.28 0.88
N PHE A 84 -11.87 -17.30 0.13
CA PHE A 84 -11.41 -16.99 -1.21
C PHE A 84 -9.99 -16.38 -1.19
N LEU A 85 -9.73 -15.41 -0.32
CA LEU A 85 -8.39 -14.86 -0.11
C LEU A 85 -7.38 -15.93 0.28
N LYS A 86 -7.74 -16.82 1.22
CA LYS A 86 -6.91 -17.95 1.65
C LYS A 86 -6.60 -18.90 0.49
N LYS A 87 -7.56 -19.13 -0.41
CA LYS A 87 -7.36 -19.97 -1.60
C LYS A 87 -6.36 -19.33 -2.58
N ILE A 88 -6.45 -18.01 -2.80
CA ILE A 88 -5.50 -17.29 -3.67
C ILE A 88 -4.09 -17.41 -3.12
N THR A 89 -3.88 -17.10 -1.83
CA THR A 89 -2.54 -17.13 -1.22
C THR A 89 -1.95 -18.53 -1.22
N PHE A 90 -2.76 -19.56 -0.95
CA PHE A 90 -2.34 -20.96 -1.02
C PHE A 90 -1.88 -21.37 -2.43
N VAL A 91 -2.65 -21.01 -3.46
CA VAL A 91 -2.30 -21.33 -4.86
C VAL A 91 -1.04 -20.59 -5.28
N SER A 92 -0.92 -19.30 -4.95
CA SER A 92 0.27 -18.51 -5.28
C SER A 92 1.54 -19.10 -4.64
N HIS A 93 1.48 -19.49 -3.36
CA HIS A 93 2.60 -20.13 -2.68
C HIS A 93 2.94 -21.50 -3.28
N LYS A 94 1.94 -22.33 -3.58
CA LYS A 94 2.17 -23.67 -4.16
C LYS A 94 2.84 -23.62 -5.54
N GLN A 95 2.60 -22.54 -6.30
CA GLN A 95 3.14 -22.34 -7.65
C GLN A 95 4.33 -21.36 -7.70
N ASN A 96 4.86 -20.91 -6.55
CA ASN A 96 5.92 -19.89 -6.47
C ASN A 96 5.63 -18.61 -7.26
N ILE A 97 4.36 -18.19 -7.27
CA ILE A 97 3.90 -16.99 -7.97
C ILE A 97 4.01 -15.79 -7.03
N THR A 98 4.80 -14.79 -7.43
CA THR A 98 5.05 -13.57 -6.63
C THR A 98 4.34 -12.33 -7.18
N SER A 99 3.80 -12.38 -8.41
CA SER A 99 3.12 -11.26 -9.06
C SER A 99 1.69 -11.61 -9.51
N ILE A 100 0.81 -10.60 -9.54
CA ILE A 100 -0.56 -10.72 -10.05
C ILE A 100 -0.55 -11.11 -11.54
N ALA A 101 0.41 -10.60 -12.31
CA ALA A 101 0.56 -10.95 -13.72
C ALA A 101 0.86 -12.43 -13.94
N ASP A 102 1.72 -13.00 -13.10
CA ASP A 102 2.07 -14.42 -13.11
C ASP A 102 0.92 -15.28 -12.59
N PHE A 103 0.16 -14.78 -11.62
CA PHE A 103 -1.05 -15.44 -11.13
C PHE A 103 -2.10 -15.57 -12.23
N ILE A 104 -2.35 -14.49 -12.97
CA ILE A 104 -3.32 -14.50 -14.05
C ILE A 104 -2.83 -15.36 -15.22
N SER A 105 -1.57 -15.20 -15.65
CA SER A 105 -1.03 -15.96 -16.79
C SER A 105 -0.95 -17.47 -16.54
N SER A 106 -0.65 -17.89 -15.31
CA SER A 106 -0.65 -19.31 -14.93
C SER A 106 -2.05 -19.94 -14.97
N ARG A 107 -3.10 -19.16 -14.67
CA ARG A 107 -4.49 -19.60 -14.77
C ARG A 107 -4.96 -19.81 -16.22
N TYR A 108 -4.43 -19.05 -17.17
CA TYR A 108 -4.80 -19.12 -18.60
C TYR A 108 -3.86 -19.97 -19.46
N GLY A 109 -3.10 -20.88 -18.84
CA GLY A 109 -2.31 -21.89 -19.56
C GLY A 109 -1.03 -21.35 -20.19
N LYS A 110 -0.37 -20.36 -19.56
CA LYS A 110 0.93 -19.80 -19.98
C LYS A 110 0.94 -19.22 -21.40
N ARG A 111 -0.19 -18.70 -21.90
CA ARG A 111 -0.19 -17.93 -23.15
C ARG A 111 0.79 -16.75 -23.00
N PRO A 112 1.86 -16.66 -23.82
CA PRO A 112 2.96 -15.71 -23.59
C PRO A 112 2.51 -14.25 -23.61
N LEU A 113 1.38 -13.94 -24.25
CA LEU A 113 0.81 -12.59 -24.31
C LEU A 113 0.00 -12.16 -23.07
N THR A 114 -0.40 -13.09 -22.20
CA THR A 114 -1.26 -12.75 -21.06
C THR A 114 -0.53 -11.99 -19.96
N ALA A 115 0.69 -12.41 -19.61
CA ALA A 115 1.48 -11.71 -18.59
C ALA A 115 1.85 -10.27 -19.02
N PRO A 116 2.39 -10.02 -20.22
CA PRO A 116 2.70 -8.66 -20.68
C PRO A 116 1.48 -7.74 -20.72
N LEU A 117 0.31 -8.24 -21.13
CA LEU A 117 -0.92 -7.44 -21.13
C LEU A 117 -1.33 -7.04 -19.71
N VAL A 118 -1.31 -7.97 -18.76
CA VAL A 118 -1.64 -7.66 -17.37
C VAL A 118 -0.64 -6.66 -16.78
N ILE A 119 0.65 -6.83 -17.06
CA ILE A 119 1.69 -5.89 -16.65
C ILE A 119 1.40 -4.50 -17.21
N MET A 120 1.08 -4.40 -18.50
CA MET A 120 0.79 -3.12 -19.16
C MET A 120 -0.43 -2.43 -18.54
N ILE A 121 -1.52 -3.17 -18.31
CA ILE A 121 -2.72 -2.65 -17.62
C ILE A 121 -2.36 -2.20 -16.20
N ALA A 122 -1.60 -3.00 -15.45
CA ALA A 122 -1.18 -2.66 -14.10
C ALA A 122 -0.31 -1.40 -14.09
N MET A 123 0.62 -1.26 -15.02
CA MET A 123 1.46 -0.06 -15.17
C MET A 123 0.61 1.18 -15.49
N LEU A 124 -0.34 1.06 -16.42
CA LEU A 124 -1.26 2.15 -16.78
C LEU A 124 -2.14 2.60 -15.60
N ALA A 125 -2.38 1.74 -14.62
CA ALA A 125 -3.10 2.10 -13.40
C ALA A 125 -2.16 2.66 -12.30
N ILE A 126 -1.04 1.99 -12.06
CA ILE A 126 -0.14 2.28 -10.92
C ILE A 126 0.64 3.58 -11.15
N ILE A 127 1.17 3.80 -12.35
CA ILE A 127 1.97 5.00 -12.67
C ILE A 127 1.19 6.29 -12.40
N PRO A 128 0.00 6.52 -13.01
CA PRO A 128 -0.75 7.75 -12.76
C PRO A 128 -1.22 7.84 -11.31
N TYR A 129 -1.52 6.72 -10.66
CA TYR A 129 -1.90 6.71 -9.26
C TYR A 129 -0.76 7.21 -8.35
N ILE A 130 0.48 6.77 -8.58
CA ILE A 130 1.66 7.29 -7.87
C ILE A 130 1.84 8.78 -8.14
N SER A 131 1.70 9.22 -9.40
CA SER A 131 1.76 10.64 -9.74
C SER A 131 0.71 11.48 -9.02
N LEU A 132 -0.52 10.99 -8.90
CA LEU A 132 -1.60 11.65 -8.16
C LEU A 132 -1.28 11.76 -6.67
N GLN A 133 -0.71 10.72 -6.06
CA GLN A 133 -0.31 10.77 -4.65
C GLN A 133 0.81 11.79 -4.41
N LEU A 134 1.84 11.82 -5.26
CA LEU A 134 2.93 12.79 -5.15
C LEU A 134 2.43 14.23 -5.36
N LYS A 135 1.53 14.44 -6.34
CA LYS A 135 0.90 15.75 -6.57
C LYS A 135 0.08 16.22 -5.37
N ALA A 136 -0.69 15.32 -4.75
CA ALA A 136 -1.48 15.66 -3.57
C ALA A 136 -0.57 16.08 -2.40
N ILE A 137 0.53 15.36 -2.16
CA ILE A 137 1.51 15.71 -1.12
C ILE A 137 2.16 17.07 -1.42
N GLY A 138 2.61 17.28 -2.66
CA GLY A 138 3.23 18.55 -3.08
C GLY A 138 2.30 19.75 -2.96
N SER A 139 1.01 19.60 -3.33
CA SER A 139 0.01 20.65 -3.20
C SER A 139 -0.33 20.98 -1.75
N ASN A 140 -0.32 20.00 -0.84
CA ASN A 140 -0.51 20.28 0.58
C ASN A 140 0.71 21.00 1.16
N PHE A 141 1.91 20.56 0.79
CA PHE A 141 3.15 21.17 1.25
C PHE A 141 3.27 22.65 0.82
N SER A 142 2.90 22.98 -0.42
CA SER A 142 2.91 24.38 -0.89
C SER A 142 1.93 25.28 -0.14
N LEU A 143 0.77 24.75 0.28
CA LEU A 143 -0.17 25.49 1.13
C LEU A 143 0.43 25.83 2.50
N PHE A 144 1.10 24.85 3.14
CA PHE A 144 1.72 25.07 4.45
C PHE A 144 2.94 25.99 4.39
N VAL A 145 3.73 25.95 3.31
CA VAL A 145 4.88 26.84 3.14
C VAL A 145 4.45 28.27 2.81
N ASN A 146 3.42 28.46 1.98
CA ASN A 146 2.94 29.81 1.62
C ASN A 146 2.10 30.47 2.73
N GLN A 147 1.58 29.71 3.70
CA GLN A 147 0.87 30.26 4.86
C GLN A 147 1.78 30.97 5.88
N GLU A 148 3.10 30.77 5.84
CA GLU A 148 4.06 31.48 6.71
C GLU A 148 4.36 32.93 6.24
N GLY A 149 3.69 33.42 5.20
CA GLY A 149 3.94 34.73 4.55
C GLY A 149 2.88 35.82 4.76
N VAL A 150 2.01 35.71 5.78
CA VAL A 150 1.07 36.77 6.18
C VAL A 150 1.28 37.14 7.64
#